data_AF-A0A7K2J0A8-F1
#
_entry.id   AF-A0A7K2J0A8-F1
#
_cell.length_a   1.000
_cell.length_b   1.000
_cell.length_c   1.000
_cell.angle_alpha   90.00
_cell.angle_beta   90.00
_cell.angle_gamma   90.00
#
_symmetry.space_group_name_H-M   'P 1'
#
loop_
_entity.id
_entity.type
_entity.pdbx_description
1 polymer ?
#
loop_
_entity_poly.entity_id
_entity_poly.type
_entity_poly.pdbx_seq_one_letter_code
_entity_poly.pdbx_strand_id
1 'polypeptide(L)'
;MIDFLHGNGSRVIIDDTNGLLYDRLTEAGLTVYRADHRAPSELPLLGSASAEALARTILRDRPPLSRSATGSGTHFGRDEELAGGYETAMAAVADQPAPGRFFAHGPRGEKKVALTFDDGPFPPHTDRILDILEHYAVPATFFCVGLNSVAHPEILGRIQERGHAFGNHTWSHPYLPDLSEAQILEQLRSTGEALSTFTNGDAPTLFRPPYGALPPGPYDWLTTMEATTVLWDVDPKDWSRPGAEVIARSVLDQVRPGSIVLMHDGGGDRSQTVDALPMIIETLLDRGYRLVRVDHLLEGPSPEQAEARGTSPSTPD
;
A
#
# COMPACT_ATOMS: atom_id res chain seq x y z
N MET A 1 10.83 3.81 18.19
CA MET A 1 11.45 4.59 19.28
C MET A 1 12.81 5.09 18.78
N ILE A 2 13.33 6.24 19.23
CA ILE A 2 14.73 6.59 19.01
C ILE A 2 15.40 6.57 20.38
N ASP A 3 16.02 5.44 20.73
CA ASP A 3 16.82 5.32 21.95
C ASP A 3 18.29 5.19 21.57
N PHE A 4 19.12 6.11 22.10
CA PHE A 4 20.56 6.13 21.88
C PHE A 4 21.24 5.28 22.95
N LEU A 5 21.58 4.03 22.60
CA LEU A 5 22.47 3.25 23.46
C LEU A 5 23.87 3.91 23.45
N HIS A 6 24.22 4.58 24.56
CA HIS A 6 25.56 5.14 24.75
C HIS A 6 26.57 4.03 25.06
N GLY A 7 27.15 3.45 24.01
CA GLY A 7 28.33 2.60 24.07
C GLY A 7 29.33 2.98 22.99
N ASN A 8 30.48 3.54 23.37
CA ASN A 8 31.64 3.81 22.50
C ASN A 8 31.37 4.63 21.21
N GLY A 9 30.58 5.72 21.31
CA GLY A 9 30.50 6.74 20.25
C GLY A 9 29.58 6.42 19.06
N SER A 10 28.89 5.27 19.06
CA SER A 10 27.94 4.90 18.01
C SER A 10 26.51 5.21 18.46
N ARG A 11 25.77 6.03 17.70
CA ARG A 11 24.33 6.28 17.93
C ARG A 11 23.53 5.13 17.30
N VAL A 12 23.00 4.26 18.17
CA VAL A 12 22.08 3.18 17.80
C VAL A 12 20.65 3.69 17.90
N ILE A 13 19.75 3.25 17.02
CA ILE A 13 18.31 3.48 17.11
C ILE A 13 17.63 2.13 17.16
N ILE A 14 16.75 1.92 18.15
CA ILE A 14 15.82 0.79 18.15
C ILE A 14 14.46 1.25 17.63
N ASP A 15 14.26 1.07 16.34
CA ASP A 15 13.07 1.55 15.66
C ASP A 15 12.00 0.47 15.50
N ASP A 16 10.75 0.94 15.56
CA ASP A 16 9.53 0.15 15.52
C ASP A 16 8.46 0.85 14.66
N THR A 17 8.84 1.81 13.81
CA THR A 17 7.91 2.39 12.82
C THR A 17 7.69 1.47 11.62
N ASN A 18 7.85 0.15 11.77
CA ASN A 18 7.68 -0.84 10.71
C ASN A 18 8.45 -0.49 9.42
N GLY A 19 9.68 0.00 9.56
CA GLY A 19 10.53 0.31 8.41
C GLY A 19 10.36 1.69 7.78
N LEU A 20 9.28 2.43 8.09
CA LEU A 20 9.01 3.74 7.47
C LEU A 20 10.16 4.75 7.58
N LEU A 21 10.92 4.70 8.68
CA LEU A 21 12.01 5.64 8.93
C LEU A 21 13.40 5.03 8.73
N TYR A 22 13.51 3.72 8.45
CA TYR A 22 14.80 3.02 8.48
C TYR A 22 15.76 3.60 7.44
N ASP A 23 15.28 3.81 6.22
CA ASP A 23 16.12 4.36 5.14
C ASP A 23 16.58 5.78 5.47
N ARG A 24 15.68 6.68 5.90
CA ARG A 24 16.04 8.05 6.30
C ARG A 24 17.05 8.08 7.45
N LEU A 25 16.87 7.24 8.47
CA LEU A 25 17.74 7.19 9.62
C LEU A 25 19.11 6.58 9.27
N THR A 26 19.15 5.53 8.45
CA THR A 26 20.39 4.92 7.99
C THR A 26 21.17 5.83 7.03
N GLU A 27 20.48 6.54 6.13
CA GLU A 27 21.07 7.59 5.27
C GLU A 27 21.63 8.76 6.06
N ALA A 28 20.98 9.12 7.18
CA ALA A 28 21.52 10.09 8.14
C ALA A 28 22.73 9.56 8.94
N GLY A 29 23.23 8.35 8.65
CA GLY A 29 24.40 7.74 9.27
C GLY A 29 24.11 7.05 10.61
N LEU A 30 22.84 6.83 10.95
CA LEU A 30 22.45 6.20 12.22
C LEU A 30 22.39 4.68 12.04
N THR A 31 22.86 3.94 13.05
CA THR A 31 22.72 2.48 13.01
C THR A 31 21.34 2.10 13.56
N VAL A 32 20.44 1.66 12.69
CA VAL A 32 19.09 1.26 13.07
C VAL A 32 19.05 -0.25 13.29
N TYR A 33 18.56 -0.65 14.47
CA TYR A 33 18.19 -2.01 14.79
C TYR A 33 16.69 -2.06 14.95
N ARG A 34 16.10 -3.11 14.41
CA ARG A 34 14.73 -3.50 14.71
C ARG A 34 14.74 -4.39 15.94
N ALA A 35 13.84 -4.11 16.87
CA ALA A 35 13.54 -5.03 17.97
C ALA A 35 12.20 -5.71 17.67
N ASP A 36 12.27 -6.97 17.28
CA ASP A 36 11.09 -7.80 17.02
C ASP A 36 10.40 -8.09 18.33
N HIS A 37 9.37 -7.31 18.61
CA HIS A 37 8.54 -7.50 19.78
C HIS A 37 7.13 -7.81 19.33
N ARG A 38 6.46 -8.73 20.04
CA ARG A 38 5.01 -8.60 20.20
C ARG A 38 4.82 -7.29 20.94
N ALA A 39 4.01 -6.40 20.38
CA ALA A 39 3.54 -5.15 20.99
C ALA A 39 3.54 -5.25 22.53
N PRO A 40 4.11 -4.27 23.28
CA PRO A 40 3.92 -4.25 24.72
C PRO A 40 2.42 -4.32 25.03
N SER A 41 2.06 -4.92 26.17
CA SER A 41 0.68 -5.21 26.55
C SER A 41 -0.26 -3.98 26.60
N GLU A 42 0.30 -2.77 26.59
CA GLU A 42 -0.43 -1.51 26.49
C GLU A 42 0.19 -0.65 25.37
N LEU A 43 -0.37 -0.76 24.17
CA LEU A 43 -0.12 0.20 23.09
C LEU A 43 -1.22 1.27 23.08
N PRO A 44 -0.89 2.54 22.78
CA PRO A 44 -1.90 3.55 22.49
C PRO A 44 -2.73 3.17 21.25
N LEU A 45 -3.88 3.84 21.06
CA LEU A 45 -4.73 3.64 19.88
C LEU A 45 -3.99 3.99 18.57
N LEU A 46 -3.13 5.01 18.61
CA LEU A 46 -2.23 5.38 17.52
C LEU A 46 -0.80 5.56 18.04
N GLY A 47 0.16 5.18 17.19
CA GLY A 47 1.58 5.37 17.44
C GLY A 47 2.23 4.24 18.24
N SER A 48 3.52 4.39 18.51
CA SER A 48 4.30 3.42 19.26
C SER A 48 4.10 3.57 20.77
N ALA A 49 4.41 2.52 21.51
CA ALA A 49 4.62 2.65 22.96
C ALA A 49 5.66 3.73 23.27
N SER A 50 5.56 4.32 24.45
CA SER A 50 6.55 5.30 24.92
C SER A 50 7.94 4.67 24.94
N ALA A 51 8.98 5.50 24.78
CA ALA A 51 10.35 5.02 24.81
C ALA A 51 10.66 4.25 26.11
N GLU A 52 10.10 4.71 27.23
CA GLU A 52 10.23 4.06 28.53
C GLU A 52 9.55 2.69 28.58
N ALA A 53 8.37 2.54 27.99
CA ALA A 53 7.64 1.27 27.95
C ALA A 53 8.31 0.24 27.02
N LEU A 54 8.83 0.68 25.88
CA LEU A 54 9.62 -0.15 24.96
C LEU A 54 10.94 -0.57 25.61
N ALA A 55 11.68 0.35 26.22
CA ALA A 55 12.92 0.03 26.93
C ALA A 55 12.68 -0.99 28.05
N ARG A 56 11.61 -0.83 28.85
CA ARG A 56 11.21 -1.82 29.87
C ARG A 56 10.94 -3.19 29.26
N THR A 57 10.22 -3.24 28.14
CA THR A 57 9.88 -4.48 27.43
C THR A 57 11.12 -5.17 26.86
N ILE A 58 11.99 -4.42 26.18
CA ILE A 58 13.24 -4.94 25.61
C ILE A 58 14.19 -5.45 26.71
N LEU A 59 14.32 -4.72 27.83
CA LEU A 59 15.16 -5.16 28.95
C LEU A 59 14.63 -6.43 29.61
N ARG A 60 13.31 -6.58 29.68
CA ARG A 60 12.63 -7.75 30.25
C ARG A 60 12.74 -8.97 29.34
N ASP A 61 12.36 -8.81 28.08
CA ASP A 61 12.12 -9.93 27.16
C ASP A 61 13.35 -10.27 26.31
N ARG A 62 14.31 -9.34 26.19
CA ARG A 62 15.55 -9.46 25.41
C ARG A 62 15.33 -10.07 24.02
N PRO A 63 14.46 -9.46 23.20
CA PRO A 63 14.18 -9.98 21.87
C PRO A 63 15.43 -9.95 20.97
N PRO A 64 15.49 -10.81 19.94
CA PRO A 64 16.54 -10.71 18.93
C PRO A 64 16.50 -9.33 18.27
N LEU A 65 17.69 -8.75 18.05
CA LEU A 65 17.85 -7.48 17.36
C LEU A 65 18.31 -7.73 15.93
N SER A 66 17.57 -7.18 14.97
CA SER A 66 17.87 -7.30 13.54
C SER A 66 18.41 -5.97 13.03
N ARG A 67 19.67 -5.92 12.58
CA ARG A 67 20.28 -4.68 12.07
C ARG A 67 19.74 -4.36 10.68
N SER A 68 19.08 -3.22 10.53
CA SER A 68 18.63 -2.73 9.21
C SER A 68 19.82 -2.28 8.35
N ALA A 69 19.67 -2.42 7.03
CA ALA A 69 20.59 -1.92 6.02
C ALA A 69 19.82 -1.00 5.04
N THR A 70 20.50 -0.04 4.42
CA THR A 70 19.85 0.94 3.55
C THR A 70 19.11 0.29 2.37
N GLY A 71 17.83 0.62 2.26
CA GLY A 71 16.85 0.12 1.30
C GLY A 71 16.64 -1.39 1.38
N SER A 72 16.60 -1.86 2.62
CA SER A 72 16.02 -3.13 2.99
C SER A 72 14.47 -3.12 2.93
N GLY A 73 13.86 -1.94 2.78
CA GLY A 73 12.42 -1.76 2.69
C GLY A 73 11.69 -2.00 4.02
N THR A 74 10.37 -1.83 4.01
CA THR A 74 9.48 -2.05 5.16
C THR A 74 9.36 -3.52 5.58
N HIS A 75 9.67 -4.44 4.66
CA HIS A 75 9.60 -5.90 4.85
C HIS A 75 10.81 -6.54 5.55
N PHE A 76 11.92 -5.81 5.71
CA PHE A 76 13.19 -6.40 6.12
C PHE A 76 13.12 -7.18 7.44
N GLY A 77 13.37 -8.49 7.36
CA GLY A 77 13.40 -9.38 8.51
C GLY A 77 12.04 -9.93 8.95
N ARG A 78 10.94 -9.65 8.23
CA ARG A 78 9.64 -10.34 8.41
C ARG A 78 9.21 -11.15 7.19
N ASP A 79 10.10 -11.41 6.23
CA ASP A 79 9.70 -11.99 4.94
C ASP A 79 8.85 -13.28 5.09
N GLU A 80 9.23 -14.19 6.01
CA GLU A 80 8.47 -15.40 6.30
C GLU A 80 7.18 -15.16 7.10
N GLU A 81 7.16 -14.16 7.99
CA GLU A 81 5.99 -13.83 8.81
C GLU A 81 4.90 -13.13 7.98
N LEU A 82 5.31 -12.23 7.09
CA LEU A 82 4.43 -11.49 6.20
C LEU A 82 3.84 -12.38 5.10
N ALA A 83 4.56 -13.41 4.65
CA ALA A 83 4.07 -14.37 3.68
C ALA A 83 2.76 -15.04 4.15
N GLY A 84 2.69 -15.45 5.43
CA GLY A 84 1.48 -16.07 6.00
C GLY A 84 0.29 -15.10 6.12
N GLY A 85 0.56 -13.82 6.38
CA GLY A 85 -0.47 -12.77 6.47
C GLY A 85 -1.13 -12.49 5.13
N TYR A 86 -0.34 -12.37 4.05
CA TYR A 86 -0.85 -12.18 2.70
C TYR A 86 -1.66 -13.39 2.20
N GLU A 87 -1.18 -14.61 2.43
CA GLU A 87 -1.91 -15.83 2.08
C GLU A 87 -3.27 -15.91 2.80
N THR A 88 -3.31 -15.52 4.08
CA THR A 88 -4.54 -15.46 4.86
C THR A 88 -5.52 -14.43 4.29
N ALA A 89 -5.03 -13.25 3.90
CA ALA A 89 -5.86 -12.23 3.28
C ALA A 89 -6.37 -12.66 1.89
N MET A 90 -5.52 -13.32 1.08
CA MET A 90 -5.93 -13.92 -0.19
C MET A 90 -6.96 -15.04 0.00
N ALA A 91 -6.82 -15.86 1.03
CA ALA A 91 -7.82 -16.86 1.39
C ALA A 91 -9.14 -16.20 1.81
N ALA A 92 -9.10 -15.10 2.57
CA ALA A 92 -10.29 -14.32 2.90
C ALA A 92 -10.94 -13.69 1.65
N VAL A 93 -10.16 -13.21 0.67
CA VAL A 93 -10.71 -12.76 -0.62
C VAL A 93 -11.37 -13.91 -1.37
N ALA A 94 -10.77 -15.10 -1.36
CA ALA A 94 -11.32 -16.29 -2.02
C ALA A 94 -12.59 -16.81 -1.34
N ASP A 95 -12.68 -16.69 -0.01
CA ASP A 95 -13.80 -17.14 0.81
C ASP A 95 -14.87 -16.05 1.03
N GLN A 96 -14.75 -14.89 0.34
CA GLN A 96 -15.63 -13.71 0.39
C GLN A 96 -16.55 -13.63 1.63
N PRO A 97 -16.00 -13.35 2.83
CA PRO A 97 -16.78 -13.28 4.07
C PRO A 97 -17.88 -12.20 4.01
N ALA A 98 -17.73 -11.24 3.09
CA ALA A 98 -18.77 -10.32 2.63
C ALA A 98 -18.62 -10.12 1.11
N PRO A 99 -19.58 -10.58 0.28
CA PRO A 99 -19.55 -10.37 -1.15
C PRO A 99 -19.37 -8.88 -1.50
N GLY A 100 -18.38 -8.58 -2.34
CA GLY A 100 -18.15 -7.22 -2.87
C GLY A 100 -17.31 -6.28 -2.01
N ARG A 101 -16.62 -6.75 -0.96
CA ARG A 101 -15.70 -5.93 -0.15
C ARG A 101 -14.22 -6.28 -0.26
N PHE A 102 -13.89 -7.30 -1.04
CA PHE A 102 -12.56 -7.85 -1.14
C PHE A 102 -12.22 -8.11 -2.60
N PHE A 103 -11.19 -7.44 -3.11
CA PHE A 103 -10.77 -7.55 -4.50
C PHE A 103 -9.26 -7.67 -4.62
N ALA A 104 -8.77 -8.74 -5.23
CA ALA A 104 -7.38 -8.83 -5.71
C ALA A 104 -7.24 -8.37 -7.18
N HIS A 105 -8.36 -8.34 -7.90
CA HIS A 105 -8.43 -7.94 -9.29
C HIS A 105 -9.87 -7.53 -9.65
N GLY A 106 -10.02 -6.82 -10.76
CA GLY A 106 -11.32 -6.52 -11.36
C GLY A 106 -11.82 -7.60 -12.32
N PRO A 107 -12.94 -7.34 -13.01
CA PRO A 107 -13.49 -8.25 -14.01
C PRO A 107 -12.50 -8.54 -15.15
N ARG A 108 -12.42 -9.81 -15.57
CA ARG A 108 -11.50 -10.27 -16.63
C ARG A 108 -12.01 -10.06 -18.06
N GLY A 109 -13.23 -9.55 -18.21
CA GLY A 109 -13.92 -9.42 -19.52
C GLY A 109 -13.50 -8.21 -20.36
N GLU A 110 -12.74 -7.28 -19.78
CA GLU A 110 -12.26 -6.08 -20.45
C GLU A 110 -10.76 -5.90 -20.23
N LYS A 111 -10.04 -5.45 -21.27
CA LYS A 111 -8.62 -5.05 -21.19
C LYS A 111 -8.47 -3.73 -20.42
N LYS A 112 -8.88 -3.71 -19.15
CA LYS A 112 -8.62 -2.64 -18.19
C LYS A 112 -7.54 -3.10 -17.21
N VAL A 113 -6.65 -2.21 -16.79
CA VAL A 113 -5.64 -2.46 -15.76
C VAL A 113 -5.60 -1.25 -14.83
N ALA A 114 -5.48 -1.47 -13.53
CA ALA A 114 -5.26 -0.40 -12.57
C ALA A 114 -3.81 -0.38 -12.10
N LEU A 115 -3.14 0.75 -12.28
CA LEU A 115 -1.86 1.03 -11.64
C LEU A 115 -2.13 1.61 -10.26
N THR A 116 -1.51 1.03 -9.24
CA THR A 116 -1.68 1.47 -7.85
C THR A 116 -0.35 1.74 -7.18
N PHE A 117 -0.31 2.74 -6.30
CA PHE A 117 0.89 3.19 -5.62
C PHE A 117 0.66 3.25 -4.11
N ASP A 118 1.51 2.55 -3.35
CA ASP A 118 1.43 2.46 -1.89
C ASP A 118 2.56 3.27 -1.22
N ASP A 119 2.36 3.53 0.08
CA ASP A 119 3.26 4.19 1.03
C ASP A 119 3.41 5.70 0.91
N GLY A 120 2.95 6.33 -0.18
CA GLY A 120 2.98 7.77 -0.35
C GLY A 120 1.94 8.54 0.47
N PRO A 121 1.81 9.85 0.24
CA PRO A 121 2.64 10.67 -0.66
C PRO A 121 4.04 10.91 -0.10
N PHE A 122 5.08 10.81 -0.93
CA PHE A 122 6.46 11.01 -0.50
C PHE A 122 7.32 11.66 -1.60
N PRO A 123 7.89 12.86 -1.36
CA PRO A 123 8.79 13.49 -2.31
C PRO A 123 10.17 12.81 -2.33
N PRO A 124 10.86 12.76 -3.48
CA PRO A 124 10.43 13.33 -4.77
C PRO A 124 9.61 12.37 -5.64
N HIS A 125 9.35 11.14 -5.17
CA HIS A 125 8.90 10.06 -6.05
C HIS A 125 7.44 10.18 -6.46
N THR A 126 6.52 10.48 -5.52
CA THR A 126 5.11 10.72 -5.87
C THR A 126 4.97 11.80 -6.93
N ASP A 127 5.73 12.89 -6.82
CA ASP A 127 5.69 14.00 -7.79
C ASP A 127 6.12 13.58 -9.18
N ARG A 128 7.24 12.84 -9.28
CA ARG A 128 7.71 12.33 -10.57
C ARG A 128 6.74 11.32 -11.18
N ILE A 129 6.11 10.48 -10.35
CA ILE A 129 5.06 9.56 -10.80
C ILE A 129 3.87 10.35 -11.36
N LEU A 130 3.40 11.38 -10.64
CA LEU A 130 2.30 12.23 -11.11
C LEU A 130 2.62 12.92 -12.44
N ASP A 131 3.85 13.38 -12.64
CA ASP A 131 4.26 14.01 -13.91
C ASP A 131 4.26 13.01 -15.07
N ILE A 132 4.66 11.75 -14.82
CA ILE A 132 4.60 10.67 -15.81
C ILE A 132 3.15 10.32 -16.13
N LEU A 133 2.29 10.14 -15.12
CA LEU A 133 0.88 9.82 -15.31
C LEU A 133 0.15 10.92 -16.10
N GLU A 134 0.45 12.19 -15.82
CA GLU A 134 -0.06 13.34 -16.57
C GLU A 134 0.43 13.34 -18.03
N HIS A 135 1.72 13.07 -18.27
CA HIS A 135 2.29 12.99 -19.61
C HIS A 135 1.55 11.99 -20.51
N TYR A 136 1.21 10.82 -19.98
CA TYR A 136 0.47 9.79 -20.71
C TYR A 136 -1.06 9.94 -20.61
N ALA A 137 -1.57 10.92 -19.86
CA ALA A 137 -2.99 11.12 -19.57
C ALA A 137 -3.68 9.86 -19.01
N VAL A 138 -3.01 9.16 -18.09
CA VAL A 138 -3.51 7.91 -17.48
C VAL A 138 -3.79 8.10 -16.00
N PRO A 139 -4.96 7.68 -15.49
CA PRO A 139 -5.26 7.77 -14.08
C PRO A 139 -4.67 6.58 -13.30
N ALA A 140 -4.51 6.76 -11.98
CA ALA A 140 -4.04 5.73 -11.06
C ALA A 140 -4.77 5.87 -9.70
N THR A 141 -4.52 4.92 -8.80
CA THR A 141 -5.01 4.96 -7.41
C THR A 141 -3.83 4.97 -6.44
N PHE A 142 -3.82 5.90 -5.50
CA PHE A 142 -2.76 6.07 -4.49
C PHE A 142 -3.30 5.64 -3.12
N PHE A 143 -2.74 4.58 -2.54
CA PHE A 143 -3.04 4.14 -1.19
C PHE A 143 -2.11 4.90 -0.23
N CYS A 144 -2.64 5.97 0.37
CA CYS A 144 -1.84 6.91 1.13
C CYS A 144 -1.75 6.52 2.62
N VAL A 145 -0.54 6.66 3.18
CA VAL A 145 -0.28 6.55 4.61
C VAL A 145 -0.61 7.88 5.28
N GLY A 146 -1.45 7.87 6.32
CA GLY A 146 -1.96 9.09 6.96
C GLY A 146 -0.88 10.05 7.49
N LEU A 147 0.20 9.55 8.08
CA LEU A 147 1.33 10.38 8.51
C LEU A 147 1.98 11.14 7.34
N ASN A 148 2.09 10.48 6.18
CA ASN A 148 2.65 11.09 4.98
C ASN A 148 1.67 12.11 4.37
N SER A 149 0.37 11.79 4.40
CA SER A 149 -0.70 12.70 3.99
C SER A 149 -0.69 14.03 4.75
N VAL A 150 -0.48 14.00 6.07
CA VAL A 150 -0.37 15.22 6.88
C VAL A 150 0.96 15.96 6.65
N ALA A 151 2.04 15.23 6.35
CA ALA A 151 3.33 15.83 6.06
C ALA A 151 3.40 16.50 4.69
N HIS A 152 2.62 16.03 3.70
CA HIS A 152 2.69 16.44 2.30
C HIS A 152 1.31 16.77 1.69
N PRO A 153 0.52 17.67 2.31
CA PRO A 153 -0.82 18.04 1.81
C PRO A 153 -0.80 18.64 0.40
N GLU A 154 0.30 19.29 -0.01
CA GLU A 154 0.49 19.85 -1.35
C GLU A 154 0.56 18.76 -2.44
N ILE A 155 1.08 17.57 -2.12
CA ILE A 155 1.12 16.45 -3.07
C ILE A 155 -0.28 15.84 -3.20
N LEU A 156 -1.02 15.74 -2.10
CA LEU A 156 -2.42 15.29 -2.13
C LEU A 156 -3.29 16.18 -3.01
N GLY A 157 -3.14 17.50 -2.90
CA GLY A 157 -3.82 18.45 -3.78
C GLY A 157 -3.57 18.14 -5.26
N ARG A 158 -2.31 17.88 -5.64
CA ARG A 158 -1.97 17.49 -7.02
C ARG A 158 -2.54 16.13 -7.43
N ILE A 159 -2.55 15.14 -6.53
CA ILE A 159 -3.18 13.83 -6.80
C ILE A 159 -4.66 14.02 -7.18
N GLN A 160 -5.39 14.81 -6.38
CA GLN A 160 -6.80 15.12 -6.61
C GLN A 160 -7.01 15.93 -7.91
N GLU A 161 -6.27 17.03 -8.08
CA GLU A 161 -6.40 17.93 -9.25
C GLU A 161 -6.13 17.23 -10.58
N ARG A 162 -5.23 16.23 -10.58
CA ARG A 162 -4.90 15.41 -11.76
C ARG A 162 -5.83 14.21 -11.95
N GLY A 163 -6.90 14.10 -11.17
CA GLY A 163 -7.98 13.13 -11.39
C GLY A 163 -7.68 11.70 -10.93
N HIS A 164 -6.68 11.51 -10.07
CA HIS A 164 -6.38 10.21 -9.48
C HIS A 164 -7.32 9.91 -8.30
N ALA A 165 -7.36 8.64 -7.86
CA ALA A 165 -8.16 8.24 -6.71
C ALA A 165 -7.27 8.03 -5.48
N PHE A 166 -7.82 8.29 -4.30
CA PHE A 166 -7.22 7.92 -3.04
C PHE A 166 -7.72 6.56 -2.55
N GLY A 167 -6.84 5.83 -1.89
CA GLY A 167 -7.15 4.73 -1.01
C GLY A 167 -6.51 4.97 0.35
N ASN A 168 -7.08 4.37 1.38
CA ASN A 168 -6.57 4.40 2.74
C ASN A 168 -5.49 3.30 2.92
N HIS A 169 -4.29 3.69 3.34
CA HIS A 169 -3.21 2.75 3.66
C HIS A 169 -2.79 2.80 5.13
N THR A 170 -3.77 3.05 6.01
CA THR A 170 -3.60 3.21 7.47
C THR A 170 -2.81 4.46 7.85
N TRP A 171 -2.79 4.78 9.15
CA TRP A 171 -2.17 6.01 9.63
C TRP A 171 -0.65 5.91 9.62
N SER A 172 -0.11 4.81 10.11
CA SER A 172 1.33 4.63 10.37
C SER A 172 1.90 3.33 9.81
N HIS A 173 1.24 2.74 8.81
CA HIS A 173 1.67 1.49 8.16
C HIS A 173 1.97 0.32 9.13
N PRO A 174 1.12 0.01 10.13
CA PRO A 174 1.35 -1.10 11.05
C PRO A 174 0.98 -2.45 10.42
N TYR A 175 1.61 -3.52 10.91
CA TYR A 175 1.14 -4.87 10.62
C TYR A 175 -0.16 -5.16 11.38
N LEU A 176 -1.28 -5.17 10.67
CA LEU A 176 -2.61 -5.24 11.28
C LEU A 176 -2.89 -6.49 12.14
N PRO A 177 -2.34 -7.68 11.85
CA PRO A 177 -2.49 -8.84 12.73
C PRO A 177 -1.97 -8.64 14.16
N ASP A 178 -1.08 -7.67 14.39
CA ASP A 178 -0.57 -7.35 15.73
C ASP A 178 -1.47 -6.37 16.50
N LEU A 179 -2.53 -5.86 15.86
CA LEU A 179 -3.40 -4.82 16.41
C LEU A 179 -4.76 -5.35 16.87
N SER A 180 -5.31 -4.70 17.89
CA SER A 180 -6.72 -4.83 18.25
C SER A 180 -7.62 -4.11 17.24
N GLU A 181 -8.89 -4.52 17.15
CA GLU A 181 -9.87 -3.87 16.27
C GLU A 181 -9.99 -2.36 16.53
N ALA A 182 -9.97 -1.92 17.79
CA ALA A 182 -10.03 -0.51 18.14
C ALA A 182 -8.83 0.28 17.58
N GLN A 183 -7.64 -0.32 17.56
CA GLN A 183 -6.46 0.30 16.96
C GLN A 183 -6.57 0.34 15.43
N ILE A 184 -7.08 -0.71 14.80
CA ILE A 184 -7.33 -0.74 13.35
C ILE A 184 -8.33 0.35 12.95
N LEU A 185 -9.44 0.48 13.68
CA LEU A 185 -10.44 1.52 13.43
C LEU A 185 -9.83 2.92 13.52
N GLU A 186 -9.00 3.19 14.52
CA GLU A 186 -8.38 4.51 14.66
C GLU A 186 -7.35 4.78 13.54
N GLN A 187 -6.57 3.77 13.13
CA GLN A 187 -5.66 3.87 11.97
C GLN A 187 -6.40 4.27 10.68
N LEU A 188 -7.58 3.66 10.45
CA LEU A 188 -8.40 3.95 9.28
C LEU A 188 -9.08 5.32 9.41
N ARG A 189 -9.67 5.63 10.57
CA ARG A 189 -10.38 6.89 10.83
C ARG A 189 -9.47 8.10 10.65
N SER A 190 -8.30 8.10 11.29
CA SER A 190 -7.38 9.26 11.20
C SER A 190 -6.86 9.47 9.79
N THR A 191 -6.64 8.39 9.03
CA THR A 191 -6.22 8.49 7.62
C THR A 191 -7.37 8.98 6.74
N GLY A 192 -8.58 8.48 6.98
CA GLY A 192 -9.78 8.95 6.29
C GLY A 192 -10.04 10.44 6.52
N GLU A 193 -9.86 10.93 7.76
CA GLU A 193 -9.97 12.35 8.10
C GLU A 193 -8.90 13.21 7.43
N ALA A 194 -7.66 12.74 7.34
CA ALA A 194 -6.60 13.46 6.63
C ALA A 194 -6.89 13.58 5.13
N LEU A 195 -7.43 12.52 4.53
CA LEU A 195 -7.72 12.47 3.09
C LEU A 195 -9.04 13.15 2.72
N SER A 196 -10.03 13.19 3.63
CA SER A 196 -11.36 13.77 3.36
C SER A 196 -11.32 15.25 2.96
N THR A 197 -10.27 15.96 3.40
CA THR A 197 -9.99 17.35 3.02
C THR A 197 -9.80 17.52 1.50
N PHE A 198 -9.36 16.47 0.80
CA PHE A 198 -9.09 16.45 -0.64
C PHE A 198 -10.16 15.71 -1.45
N THR A 199 -11.25 15.29 -0.83
CA THR A 199 -12.30 14.49 -1.47
C THR A 199 -13.67 15.08 -1.15
N ASN A 200 -13.76 16.41 -1.06
CA ASN A 200 -14.98 17.15 -0.77
C ASN A 200 -15.68 16.73 0.53
N GLY A 201 -14.92 16.24 1.51
CA GLY A 201 -15.43 15.80 2.81
C GLY A 201 -15.67 14.29 2.93
N ASP A 202 -15.59 13.53 1.83
CA ASP A 202 -15.86 12.09 1.84
C ASP A 202 -14.57 11.29 2.10
N ALA A 203 -14.52 10.45 3.13
CA ALA A 203 -13.35 9.60 3.33
C ALA A 203 -13.21 8.57 2.19
N PRO A 204 -11.99 8.22 1.76
CA PRO A 204 -11.79 7.16 0.76
C PRO A 204 -12.36 5.83 1.24
N THR A 205 -13.15 5.19 0.39
CA THR A 205 -13.75 3.86 0.66
C THR A 205 -12.82 2.72 0.29
N LEU A 206 -11.85 2.94 -0.61
CA LEU A 206 -10.82 1.96 -0.93
C LEU A 206 -9.82 1.88 0.22
N PHE A 207 -9.48 0.67 0.63
CA PHE A 207 -8.51 0.40 1.68
C PHE A 207 -7.57 -0.71 1.23
N ARG A 208 -6.28 -0.58 1.54
CA ARG A 208 -5.30 -1.65 1.37
C ARG A 208 -4.57 -1.86 2.68
N PRO A 209 -4.55 -3.09 3.24
CA PRO A 209 -3.79 -3.35 4.45
C PRO A 209 -2.28 -3.31 4.14
N PRO A 210 -1.46 -2.67 4.99
CA PRO A 210 -0.01 -2.82 4.95
C PRO A 210 0.40 -4.28 4.82
N TYR A 211 1.40 -4.55 3.98
CA TYR A 211 1.91 -5.90 3.69
C TYR A 211 0.88 -6.86 3.06
N GLY A 212 -0.30 -6.36 2.69
CA GLY A 212 -1.42 -7.19 2.27
C GLY A 212 -1.98 -8.08 3.39
N ALA A 213 -1.67 -7.78 4.66
CA ALA A 213 -1.95 -8.66 5.78
C ALA A 213 -3.13 -8.19 6.63
N LEU A 214 -4.05 -9.11 6.91
CA LEU A 214 -5.21 -8.88 7.75
C LEU A 214 -5.15 -9.77 8.99
N PRO A 215 -5.64 -9.29 10.16
CA PRO A 215 -5.83 -10.16 11.31
C PRO A 215 -6.79 -11.32 10.96
N PRO A 216 -6.75 -12.45 11.68
CA PRO A 216 -7.83 -13.42 11.60
C PRO A 216 -9.18 -12.73 11.84
N GLY A 217 -10.20 -13.09 11.06
CA GLY A 217 -11.53 -12.51 11.18
C GLY A 217 -12.19 -12.73 12.55
N PRO A 218 -13.35 -12.09 12.80
CA PRO A 218 -14.22 -11.41 11.83
C PRO A 218 -13.72 -10.01 11.39
N TYR A 219 -14.20 -9.54 10.24
CA TYR A 219 -13.80 -8.25 9.64
C TYR A 219 -14.89 -7.17 9.78
N ASP A 220 -15.58 -7.14 10.91
CA ASP A 220 -16.74 -6.25 11.12
C ASP A 220 -16.38 -4.77 11.01
N TRP A 221 -15.15 -4.40 11.35
CA TRP A 221 -14.60 -3.05 11.18
C TRP A 221 -14.61 -2.56 9.72
N LEU A 222 -14.52 -3.44 8.72
CA LEU A 222 -14.69 -3.05 7.32
C LEU A 222 -16.12 -2.57 7.05
N THR A 223 -17.11 -3.10 7.75
CA THR A 223 -18.50 -2.61 7.69
C THR A 223 -18.63 -1.26 8.33
N THR A 224 -18.09 -1.11 9.53
CA THR A 224 -18.13 0.15 10.27
C THR A 224 -17.48 1.29 9.49
N MET A 225 -16.41 1.01 8.75
CA MET A 225 -15.68 1.99 7.95
C MET A 225 -16.14 2.10 6.50
N GLU A 226 -17.16 1.32 6.09
CA GLU A 226 -17.60 1.20 4.68
C GLU A 226 -16.43 0.92 3.71
N ALA A 227 -15.43 0.18 4.20
CA ALA A 227 -14.17 0.00 3.52
C ALA A 227 -14.20 -1.21 2.58
N THR A 228 -13.72 -1.00 1.36
CA THR A 228 -13.46 -2.03 0.35
C THR A 228 -11.99 -2.35 0.35
N THR A 229 -11.64 -3.57 0.76
CA THR A 229 -10.27 -4.08 0.76
C THR A 229 -9.82 -4.41 -0.66
N VAL A 230 -8.75 -3.75 -1.10
CA VAL A 230 -8.13 -3.92 -2.41
C VAL A 230 -6.71 -4.43 -2.24
N LEU A 231 -6.45 -5.62 -2.77
CA LEU A 231 -5.12 -6.21 -2.87
C LEU A 231 -4.63 -6.10 -4.32
N TRP A 232 -3.86 -7.07 -4.80
CA TRP A 232 -3.27 -7.06 -6.13
C TRP A 232 -3.11 -8.48 -6.65
N ASP A 233 -3.01 -8.60 -7.98
CA ASP A 233 -2.66 -9.87 -8.65
C ASP A 233 -1.35 -9.78 -9.44
N VAL A 234 -0.72 -8.59 -9.44
CA VAL A 234 0.58 -8.32 -10.06
C VAL A 234 1.47 -7.60 -9.06
N ASP A 235 2.58 -8.24 -8.69
CA ASP A 235 3.61 -7.69 -7.79
C ASP A 235 4.99 -7.76 -8.47
N PRO A 236 5.58 -6.60 -8.84
CA PRO A 236 6.92 -6.56 -9.39
C PRO A 236 8.03 -6.55 -8.34
N LYS A 237 7.68 -6.46 -7.05
CA LYS A 237 8.60 -6.30 -5.92
C LYS A 237 9.53 -5.10 -6.08
N ASP A 238 8.98 -3.99 -6.56
CA ASP A 238 9.73 -2.75 -6.82
C ASP A 238 10.38 -2.16 -5.55
N TRP A 239 9.76 -2.37 -4.38
CA TRP A 239 10.33 -2.06 -3.06
C TRP A 239 11.70 -2.71 -2.79
N SER A 240 12.00 -3.85 -3.44
CA SER A 240 13.31 -4.53 -3.32
C SER A 240 14.41 -3.92 -4.20
N ARG A 241 14.03 -2.94 -5.04
CA ARG A 241 14.89 -2.22 -5.98
C ARG A 241 15.69 -3.13 -6.93
N PRO A 242 15.03 -4.03 -7.69
CA PRO A 242 15.70 -5.01 -8.56
C PRO A 242 16.19 -4.45 -9.91
N GLY A 243 15.89 -3.19 -10.22
CA GLY A 243 16.18 -2.51 -11.49
C GLY A 243 14.90 -2.17 -12.27
N ALA A 244 14.88 -1.01 -12.94
CA ALA A 244 13.70 -0.50 -13.64
C ALA A 244 13.19 -1.46 -14.75
N GLU A 245 14.10 -2.05 -15.53
CA GLU A 245 13.75 -3.01 -16.58
C GLU A 245 13.21 -4.32 -16.02
N VAL A 246 13.67 -4.73 -14.84
CA VAL A 246 13.18 -5.92 -14.14
C VAL A 246 11.77 -5.68 -13.62
N ILE A 247 11.52 -4.51 -13.02
CA ILE A 247 10.18 -4.08 -12.58
C ILE A 247 9.22 -4.08 -13.77
N ALA A 248 9.58 -3.38 -14.85
CA ALA A 248 8.73 -3.26 -16.03
C ALA A 248 8.42 -4.63 -16.66
N ARG A 249 9.42 -5.48 -16.84
CA ARG A 249 9.23 -6.84 -17.35
C ARG A 249 8.31 -7.67 -16.46
N SER A 250 8.55 -7.63 -15.15
CA SER A 250 7.75 -8.37 -14.17
C SER A 250 6.27 -7.99 -14.23
N VAL A 251 5.96 -6.70 -14.33
CA VAL A 251 4.58 -6.23 -14.54
C VAL A 251 4.03 -6.77 -15.86
N LEU A 252 4.75 -6.56 -16.96
CA LEU A 252 4.26 -6.88 -18.31
C LEU A 252 4.08 -8.37 -18.57
N ASP A 253 4.78 -9.25 -17.84
CA ASP A 253 4.66 -10.70 -17.94
C ASP A 253 3.47 -11.24 -17.11
N GLN A 254 3.06 -10.53 -16.06
CA GLN A 254 1.98 -10.93 -15.15
C GLN A 254 0.62 -10.32 -15.51
N VAL A 255 0.60 -9.13 -16.11
CA VAL A 255 -0.63 -8.38 -16.40
C VAL A 255 -1.56 -9.14 -17.36
N ARG A 256 -2.83 -9.16 -16.98
CA ARG A 256 -3.95 -9.66 -17.78
C ARG A 256 -5.16 -8.72 -17.64
N PRO A 257 -6.22 -8.88 -18.45
CA PRO A 257 -7.47 -8.12 -18.27
C PRO A 257 -7.92 -8.09 -16.81
N GLY A 258 -8.26 -6.91 -16.29
CA GLY A 258 -8.72 -6.73 -14.92
C GLY A 258 -7.62 -6.70 -13.85
N SER A 259 -6.34 -6.72 -14.20
CA SER A 259 -5.26 -6.73 -13.20
C SER A 259 -5.17 -5.44 -12.40
N ILE A 260 -4.77 -5.58 -11.14
CA ILE A 260 -4.39 -4.50 -10.22
C ILE A 260 -2.90 -4.67 -9.94
N VAL A 261 -2.11 -3.68 -10.34
CA VAL A 261 -0.64 -3.68 -10.22
C VAL A 261 -0.23 -2.94 -8.95
N LEU A 262 0.43 -3.63 -8.03
CA LEU A 262 1.07 -3.02 -6.86
C LEU A 262 2.41 -2.40 -7.26
N MET A 263 2.61 -1.13 -6.94
CA MET A 263 3.89 -0.43 -6.98
C MET A 263 3.94 0.52 -5.77
N HIS A 264 5.08 1.16 -5.52
CA HIS A 264 5.26 2.03 -4.35
C HIS A 264 5.74 3.43 -4.77
N ASP A 265 5.16 4.46 -4.18
CA ASP A 265 5.61 5.85 -4.31
C ASP A 265 6.20 6.42 -3.00
N GLY A 266 6.09 5.67 -1.89
CA GLY A 266 6.76 5.95 -0.61
C GLY A 266 7.57 4.78 -0.05
N GLY A 267 8.00 4.90 1.21
CA GLY A 267 8.69 3.82 1.93
C GLY A 267 10.18 3.64 1.60
N GLY A 268 10.85 4.69 1.09
CA GLY A 268 12.27 4.69 0.73
C GLY A 268 12.50 5.20 -0.70
N ASP A 269 13.68 4.92 -1.25
CA ASP A 269 14.00 5.27 -2.64
C ASP A 269 13.13 4.47 -3.63
N ARG A 270 12.39 5.19 -4.48
CA ARG A 270 11.53 4.63 -5.54
C ARG A 270 11.94 5.12 -6.94
N SER A 271 13.19 5.53 -7.11
CA SER A 271 13.75 5.93 -8.41
C SER A 271 13.53 4.88 -9.50
N GLN A 272 13.73 3.60 -9.20
CA GLN A 272 13.54 2.52 -10.15
C GLN A 272 12.07 2.30 -10.53
N THR A 273 11.13 2.52 -9.61
CA THR A 273 9.69 2.50 -9.91
C THR A 273 9.33 3.64 -10.86
N VAL A 274 9.84 4.85 -10.58
CA VAL A 274 9.67 6.03 -11.44
C VAL A 274 10.21 5.76 -12.84
N ASP A 275 11.41 5.20 -12.95
CA ASP A 275 12.06 4.96 -14.24
C ASP A 275 11.42 3.76 -15.01
N ALA A 276 10.78 2.82 -14.31
CA ALA A 276 10.05 1.71 -14.92
C ALA A 276 8.69 2.11 -15.51
N LEU A 277 8.05 3.11 -14.92
CA LEU A 277 6.66 3.48 -15.18
C LEU A 277 6.37 3.83 -16.65
N PRO A 278 7.21 4.61 -17.37
CA PRO A 278 7.02 4.88 -18.81
C PRO A 278 6.96 3.60 -19.65
N MET A 279 7.91 2.67 -19.44
CA MET A 279 7.95 1.39 -20.18
C MET A 279 6.69 0.55 -19.97
N ILE A 280 6.16 0.55 -18.74
CA ILE A 280 4.92 -0.14 -18.39
C ILE A 280 3.74 0.49 -19.11
N ILE A 281 3.57 1.81 -18.98
CA ILE A 281 2.42 2.52 -19.55
C ILE A 281 2.40 2.38 -21.08
N GLU A 282 3.50 2.70 -21.76
CA GLU A 282 3.62 2.63 -23.22
C GLU A 282 3.26 1.22 -23.72
N THR A 283 3.86 0.19 -23.13
CA THR A 283 3.64 -1.18 -23.56
C THR A 283 2.20 -1.65 -23.30
N LEU A 284 1.57 -1.24 -22.20
CA LEU A 284 0.19 -1.59 -21.91
C LEU A 284 -0.78 -0.92 -22.88
N LEU A 285 -0.56 0.37 -23.19
CA LEU A 285 -1.34 1.10 -24.19
C LEU A 285 -1.19 0.47 -25.59
N ASP A 286 0.03 0.13 -26.00
CA ASP A 286 0.30 -0.55 -27.28
C ASP A 286 -0.37 -1.93 -27.38
N ARG A 287 -0.49 -2.65 -26.25
CA ARG A 287 -1.22 -3.93 -26.16
C ARG A 287 -2.75 -3.76 -26.13
N GLY A 288 -3.24 -2.52 -26.18
CA GLY A 288 -4.65 -2.15 -26.19
C GLY A 288 -5.31 -2.24 -24.82
N TYR A 289 -4.56 -2.12 -23.73
CA TYR A 289 -5.12 -1.96 -22.40
C TYR A 289 -5.55 -0.50 -22.16
N ARG A 290 -6.65 -0.33 -21.43
CA ARG A 290 -7.05 0.95 -20.84
C ARG A 290 -6.56 0.98 -19.39
N LEU A 291 -5.79 2.01 -19.06
CA LEU A 291 -5.40 2.27 -17.68
C LEU A 291 -6.52 3.04 -16.98
N VAL A 292 -6.97 2.52 -15.84
CA VAL A 292 -8.10 3.06 -15.08
C VAL A 292 -7.76 3.09 -13.59
N ARG A 293 -8.49 3.88 -12.82
CA ARG A 293 -8.48 3.82 -11.36
C ARG A 293 -9.14 2.52 -10.88
N VAL A 294 -8.85 2.11 -9.65
CA VAL A 294 -9.43 0.91 -9.04
C VAL A 294 -10.96 1.01 -8.94
N ASP A 295 -11.52 2.14 -8.51
CA ASP A 295 -12.97 2.33 -8.42
C ASP A 295 -13.68 2.05 -9.77
N HIS A 296 -13.20 2.64 -10.86
CA HIS A 296 -13.72 2.38 -12.21
C HIS A 296 -13.43 0.96 -12.72
N LEU A 297 -12.37 0.32 -12.24
CA LEU A 297 -12.07 -1.06 -12.59
C LEU A 297 -13.12 -2.02 -11.99
N LEU A 298 -13.56 -1.74 -10.75
CA LEU A 298 -14.47 -2.60 -9.99
C LEU A 298 -15.95 -2.42 -10.38
N GLU A 299 -16.34 -1.27 -10.93
CA GLU A 299 -17.72 -0.99 -11.39
C GLU A 299 -18.22 -1.91 -12.53
N GLY A 300 -17.33 -2.67 -13.19
CA GLY A 300 -17.69 -3.59 -14.28
C GLY A 300 -18.04 -2.88 -15.60
N PRO A 301 -18.49 -3.62 -16.63
CA PRO A 301 -18.97 -3.00 -17.87
C PRO A 301 -20.26 -2.22 -17.59
N SER A 302 -20.39 -1.03 -18.19
CA SER A 302 -21.63 -0.27 -18.09
C SER A 302 -22.80 -1.10 -18.64
N PRO A 303 -24.05 -0.93 -18.15
CA PRO A 303 -25.22 -1.66 -18.66
C PRO A 303 -25.37 -1.57 -20.19
N GLU A 304 -24.98 -0.43 -20.77
CA GLU A 304 -24.98 -0.16 -22.21
C GLU A 304 -24.01 -1.07 -23.01
N GLN A 305 -22.93 -1.54 -22.38
CA GLN A 305 -21.96 -2.47 -22.98
C GLN A 305 -22.36 -3.94 -22.85
N ALA A 306 -23.24 -4.27 -21.90
CA ALA A 306 -23.81 -5.61 -21.75
C ALA A 306 -24.87 -5.89 -22.84
N GLU A 307 -25.70 -4.89 -23.19
CA GLU A 307 -26.71 -5.00 -24.24
C GLU A 307 -26.11 -5.12 -25.65
N ALA A 308 -24.98 -4.44 -25.92
CA ALA A 308 -24.25 -4.56 -27.19
C ALA A 308 -23.66 -5.97 -27.42
N ARG A 309 -23.46 -6.77 -26.37
CA ARG A 309 -22.99 -8.16 -26.47
C ARG A 309 -24.13 -9.19 -26.48
N GLY A 310 -25.35 -8.80 -26.13
CA GLY A 310 -26.54 -9.64 -26.12
C GLY A 310 -27.29 -9.73 -27.46
N THR A 311 -26.91 -8.92 -28.46
CA THR A 311 -27.61 -8.82 -29.75
C THR A 311 -26.75 -9.33 -30.90
N SER A 312 -26.39 -10.62 -30.88
CA SER A 312 -26.03 -11.32 -32.13
C SER A 312 -27.32 -11.90 -32.75
N PRO A 313 -27.67 -11.58 -34.00
CA PRO A 313 -28.90 -12.06 -34.61
C PRO A 313 -28.78 -13.55 -34.88
N SER A 314 -29.61 -14.35 -34.22
CA SER A 314 -29.86 -15.75 -34.60
C SER A 314 -30.45 -15.77 -36.02
N THR A 315 -29.67 -16.27 -36.98
CA THR A 315 -30.17 -16.64 -38.30
C THR A 315 -31.16 -17.80 -38.17
N PRO A 316 -32.40 -17.69 -38.69
CA PRO A 316 -33.33 -18.82 -38.70
C PRO A 316 -33.02 -19.76 -39.88
N ASP A 317 -33.05 -21.07 -39.60
CA ASP A 317 -33.16 -22.16 -40.57
C ASP A 317 -34.58 -22.27 -41.14
#